data_AF-A0A7W0ZMX0-F1
#
_entry.id   AF-A0A7W0ZMX0-F1
#
_cell.length_a   1.000
_cell.length_b   1.000
_cell.length_c   1.000
_cell.angle_alpha   90.00
_cell.angle_beta   90.00
_cell.angle_gamma   90.00
#
_symmetry.space_group_name_H-M   'P 1'
#
loop_
_entity.id
_entity.type
_entity.pdbx_description
1 polymer ?
#
loop_
_entity_poly.entity_id
_entity_poly.type
_entity_poly.pdbx_seq_one_letter_code
_entity_poly.pdbx_strand_id
1 'polypeptide(L)'
;MIRFGKEICRNLEDALTREWLETNGLGGFASSTITNLNTRRYHGLLIAATKPPVGRLVMLSKLEETLVIGGRRFDLSVNQYPGRIHPQGCQHQTEFRLDPFPVFTYEVEGLEIEVSLFMIHGENTTVIQYTLRGKTEGSAHCPLPTA
;
A
#
# COMPACT_ATOMS: atom_id res chain seq x y z
N MET A 1 16.55 6.53 -7.77
CA MET A 1 15.45 6.90 -6.87
C MET A 1 14.24 7.26 -7.72
N ILE A 2 13.14 6.50 -7.61
CA ILE A 2 11.87 6.81 -8.30
C ILE A 2 10.95 7.51 -7.30
N ARG A 3 10.32 8.61 -7.71
CA ARG A 3 9.40 9.39 -6.88
C ARG A 3 8.30 9.98 -7.75
N PHE A 4 7.07 9.91 -7.28
CA PHE A 4 5.89 10.49 -7.90
C PHE A 4 5.14 11.32 -6.87
N GLY A 5 4.82 12.58 -7.19
CA GLY A 5 4.07 13.45 -6.29
C GLY A 5 2.56 13.25 -6.43
N LYS A 6 1.82 14.09 -5.70
CA LYS A 6 0.36 14.07 -5.60
C LYS A 6 -0.34 14.21 -6.96
N GLU A 7 0.27 14.94 -7.89
CA GLU A 7 -0.21 15.15 -9.26
C GLU A 7 -0.36 13.84 -10.03
N ILE A 8 0.56 12.90 -9.84
CA ILE A 8 0.48 11.55 -10.42
C ILE A 8 -0.32 10.63 -9.52
N CYS A 9 -0.10 10.65 -8.20
CA CYS A 9 -0.73 9.70 -7.28
C CYS A 9 -2.26 9.87 -7.20
N ARG A 10 -2.77 11.11 -7.34
CA ARG A 10 -4.21 11.43 -7.29
C ARG A 10 -4.90 11.30 -8.64
N ASN A 11 -4.15 11.29 -9.74
CA ASN A 11 -4.68 10.96 -11.05
C ASN A 11 -4.65 9.44 -11.23
N LEU A 12 -5.80 8.79 -11.05
CA LEU A 12 -5.85 7.33 -11.10
C LEU A 12 -5.45 6.78 -12.48
N GLU A 13 -5.76 7.47 -13.57
CA GLU A 13 -5.36 7.02 -14.92
C GLU A 13 -3.84 6.94 -15.03
N ASP A 14 -3.14 7.96 -14.56
CA ASP A 14 -1.67 7.97 -14.53
C ASP A 14 -1.12 6.96 -13.53
N ALA A 15 -1.69 6.91 -12.32
CA ALA A 15 -1.19 6.04 -11.25
C ALA A 15 -1.28 4.55 -11.62
N LEU A 16 -2.34 4.12 -12.32
CA LEU A 16 -2.53 2.72 -12.71
C LEU A 16 -1.55 2.24 -13.79
N THR A 17 -0.89 3.16 -14.50
CA THR A 17 0.18 2.80 -15.46
C THR A 17 1.53 2.51 -14.80
N ARG A 18 1.64 2.73 -13.48
CA ARG A 18 2.89 2.63 -12.71
C ARG A 18 2.75 1.56 -11.63
N GLU A 19 3.68 0.63 -11.63
CA GLU A 19 3.67 -0.54 -10.76
C GLU A 19 5.01 -0.67 -10.03
N TRP A 20 4.97 -1.31 -8.87
CA TRP A 20 6.14 -1.65 -8.07
C TRP A 20 6.18 -3.16 -7.81
N LEU A 21 7.40 -3.67 -7.59
CA LEU A 21 7.67 -5.08 -7.33
C LEU A 21 8.79 -5.17 -6.30
N GLU A 22 8.52 -5.90 -5.21
CA GLU A 22 9.49 -6.25 -4.18
C GLU A 22 9.62 -7.77 -4.13
N THR A 23 10.84 -8.31 -4.02
CA THR A 23 11.06 -9.76 -4.13
C THR A 23 11.82 -10.30 -2.92
N ASN A 24 11.51 -11.52 -2.51
CA ASN A 24 12.16 -12.15 -1.37
C ASN A 24 13.35 -13.06 -1.74
N GLY A 25 13.77 -13.10 -3.01
CA GLY A 25 14.87 -13.97 -3.48
C GLY A 25 14.53 -15.46 -3.61
N LEU A 26 13.34 -15.91 -3.20
CA LEU A 26 12.86 -17.30 -3.40
C LEU A 26 12.00 -17.46 -4.65
N GLY A 27 11.78 -16.37 -5.39
CA GLY A 27 10.75 -16.27 -6.44
C GLY A 27 9.37 -15.91 -5.91
N GLY A 28 9.25 -15.61 -4.61
CA GLY A 28 8.10 -14.94 -4.01
C GLY A 28 8.26 -13.42 -4.09
N PHE A 29 7.13 -12.71 -4.03
CA PHE A 29 7.13 -11.26 -4.25
C PHE A 29 5.89 -10.57 -3.68
N ALA A 30 5.98 -9.24 -3.57
CA ALA A 30 4.89 -8.32 -3.37
C ALA A 30 4.85 -7.33 -4.54
N SER A 31 3.67 -7.02 -5.07
CA SER A 31 3.52 -6.05 -6.15
C SER A 31 2.12 -5.46 -6.20
N SER A 32 2.05 -4.21 -6.66
CA SER A 32 0.81 -3.50 -6.96
C SER A 32 1.11 -2.26 -7.81
N THR A 33 0.07 -1.48 -8.14
CA THR A 33 0.23 -0.10 -8.60
C THR A 33 0.73 0.82 -7.47
N ILE A 34 1.18 2.02 -7.83
CA ILE A 34 1.67 3.03 -6.88
C ILE A 34 0.59 3.58 -5.91
N THR A 35 -0.68 3.21 -6.10
CA THR A 35 -1.82 3.54 -5.22
C THR A 35 -2.36 2.31 -4.47
N ASN A 36 -1.63 1.18 -4.51
CA ASN A 36 -2.07 -0.10 -3.95
C ASN A 36 -3.41 -0.62 -4.50
N LEU A 37 -3.78 -0.23 -5.73
CA LEU A 37 -4.94 -0.77 -6.44
C LEU A 37 -4.51 -1.99 -7.28
N ASN A 38 -5.01 -3.17 -6.92
CA ASN A 38 -4.71 -4.39 -7.66
C ASN A 38 -5.47 -4.45 -9.00
N THR A 39 -4.77 -4.27 -10.12
CA THR A 39 -5.33 -4.35 -11.49
C THR A 39 -4.96 -5.62 -12.24
N ARG A 40 -3.98 -6.38 -11.73
CA ARG A 40 -3.47 -7.61 -12.37
C ARG A 40 -3.63 -8.83 -11.47
N ARG A 41 -3.75 -10.01 -12.10
CA ARG A 41 -3.84 -11.31 -11.42
C ARG A 41 -2.70 -11.57 -10.43
N TYR A 42 -1.51 -11.03 -10.71
CA TYR A 42 -0.32 -11.25 -9.88
C TYR A 42 -0.09 -10.16 -8.83
N HIS A 43 -0.93 -9.13 -8.75
CA HIS A 43 -0.81 -8.15 -7.67
C HIS A 43 -1.22 -8.79 -6.34
N GLY A 44 -0.43 -8.50 -5.31
CA GLY A 44 -0.53 -9.10 -4.01
C GLY A 44 0.56 -8.57 -3.09
N LEU A 45 0.28 -8.46 -1.79
CA LEU A 45 1.28 -8.05 -0.80
C LEU A 45 2.13 -9.23 -0.32
N LEU A 46 1.67 -10.47 -0.50
CA LEU A 46 2.48 -11.67 -0.28
C LEU A 46 2.09 -12.78 -1.26
N ILE A 47 2.88 -12.92 -2.33
CA ILE A 47 2.84 -14.05 -3.24
C ILE A 47 3.96 -15.01 -2.83
N ALA A 48 3.61 -16.06 -2.10
CA ALA A 48 4.56 -17.03 -1.58
C ALA A 48 4.95 -18.03 -2.67
N ALA A 49 6.26 -18.26 -2.83
CA ALA A 49 6.75 -19.34 -3.67
C ALA A 49 6.95 -20.60 -2.81
N THR A 50 6.09 -21.59 -3.01
CA THR A 50 6.12 -22.84 -2.22
C THR A 50 6.98 -23.93 -2.86
N LYS A 51 7.07 -23.94 -4.20
CA LYS A 51 7.88 -24.90 -4.98
C LYS A 51 8.49 -24.24 -6.23
N PRO A 52 9.44 -23.29 -6.09
CA PRO A 52 9.98 -22.53 -7.22
C PRO A 52 10.44 -23.41 -8.40
N PRO A 53 10.19 -23.04 -9.67
CA PRO A 53 9.52 -21.82 -10.15
C PRO A 53 7.97 -21.91 -10.20
N VAL A 54 7.40 -23.08 -9.84
CA VAL A 54 5.95 -23.34 -9.81
C VAL A 54 5.38 -23.15 -8.39
N GLY A 55 4.08 -23.38 -8.19
CA GLY A 55 3.48 -23.36 -6.85
C GLY A 55 3.50 -21.98 -6.18
N ARG A 56 2.96 -20.97 -6.85
CA ARG A 56 2.74 -19.64 -6.26
C ARG A 56 1.38 -19.59 -5.58
N LEU A 57 1.35 -19.16 -4.32
CA LEU A 57 0.12 -18.95 -3.56
C LEU A 57 0.00 -17.47 -3.19
N VAL A 58 -1.18 -16.90 -3.41
CA VAL A 58 -1.53 -15.58 -2.89
C VAL A 58 -1.89 -15.75 -1.42
N MET A 59 -0.99 -15.36 -0.51
CA MET A 59 -1.21 -15.46 0.93
C MET A 59 -1.82 -14.17 1.50
N LEU A 60 -1.47 -13.02 0.90
CA LEU A 60 -2.06 -11.72 1.22
C LEU A 60 -2.28 -10.94 -0.08
N SER A 61 -3.53 -10.71 -0.46
CA SER A 61 -3.83 -9.95 -1.68
C SER A 61 -3.66 -8.44 -1.47
N LYS A 62 -4.16 -7.91 -0.35
CA LYS A 62 -4.23 -6.47 -0.09
C LYS A 62 -4.50 -6.20 1.39
N LEU A 63 -4.14 -5.01 1.86
CA LEU A 63 -4.64 -4.41 3.10
C LEU A 63 -5.56 -3.23 2.77
N GLU A 64 -6.60 -3.06 3.59
CA GLU A 64 -7.46 -1.88 3.55
C GLU A 64 -7.25 -1.06 4.82
N GLU A 65 -6.56 0.07 4.69
CA GLU A 65 -6.31 0.95 5.83
C GLU A 65 -7.37 2.04 5.98
N THR A 66 -7.80 2.26 7.22
CA THR A 66 -8.63 3.40 7.62
C THR A 66 -7.93 4.15 8.74
N LEU A 67 -7.72 5.45 8.57
CA LEU A 67 -7.31 6.37 9.63
C LEU A 67 -8.55 6.88 10.39
N VAL A 68 -8.49 6.88 11.72
CA VAL A 68 -9.57 7.41 12.57
C VAL A 68 -9.06 8.61 13.38
N ILE A 69 -9.66 9.78 13.15
CA ILE A 69 -9.35 11.05 13.85
C ILE A 69 -10.64 11.59 14.46
N GLY A 70 -10.71 11.73 15.79
CA GLY A 70 -11.88 12.30 16.47
C GLY A 70 -13.21 11.60 16.12
N GLY A 71 -13.18 10.28 15.89
CA GLY A 71 -14.35 9.49 15.48
C GLY A 71 -14.70 9.53 13.99
N ARG A 72 -14.01 10.36 13.18
CA ARG A 72 -14.16 10.40 11.73
C ARG A 72 -13.21 9.41 11.07
N ARG A 73 -13.69 8.72 10.03
CA ARG A 73 -12.97 7.68 9.29
C ARG A 73 -12.48 8.23 7.95
N PHE A 74 -11.24 7.93 7.61
CA PHE A 74 -10.61 8.27 6.34
C PHE A 74 -9.97 7.02 5.75
N ASP A 75 -10.56 6.48 4.68
CA ASP A 75 -10.04 5.29 4.02
C ASP A 75 -8.86 5.67 3.10
N LEU A 76 -7.73 4.98 3.27
CA LEU A 76 -6.50 5.22 2.51
C LEU A 76 -6.34 4.24 1.35
N SER A 77 -7.15 3.17 1.33
CA SER A 77 -7.15 2.17 0.28
C SER A 77 -7.89 2.64 -0.98
N VAL A 78 -7.56 2.01 -2.11
CA VAL A 78 -8.23 2.27 -3.41
C VAL A 78 -8.62 0.95 -4.08
N ASN A 79 -9.91 0.72 -4.32
CA ASN A 79 -10.36 -0.46 -5.07
C ASN A 79 -11.20 -0.06 -6.28
N GLN A 80 -11.14 -0.89 -7.32
CA GLN A 80 -11.97 -0.78 -8.51
C GLN A 80 -13.04 -1.87 -8.50
N TYR A 81 -14.29 -1.44 -8.42
CA TYR A 81 -15.48 -2.26 -8.60
C TYR A 81 -16.14 -1.95 -9.96
N PRO A 82 -17.07 -2.79 -10.44
CA PRO A 82 -17.82 -2.49 -11.66
C PRO A 82 -18.46 -1.09 -11.61
N GLY A 83 -17.98 -0.18 -12.44
CA GLY A 83 -18.49 1.18 -12.56
C GLY A 83 -18.15 2.14 -11.40
N ARG A 84 -17.31 1.76 -10.43
CA ARG A 84 -16.99 2.63 -9.29
C ARG A 84 -15.60 2.37 -8.70
N ILE A 85 -14.91 3.45 -8.36
CA ILE A 85 -13.74 3.42 -7.47
C ILE A 85 -14.18 3.73 -6.04
N HIS A 86 -13.95 2.79 -5.14
CA HIS A 86 -14.23 2.96 -3.71
C HIS A 86 -13.40 1.96 -2.89
N PRO A 87 -12.79 2.36 -1.77
CA PRO A 87 -12.58 3.74 -1.34
C PRO A 87 -11.69 4.52 -2.32
N GLN A 88 -11.56 5.84 -2.11
CA GLN A 88 -10.78 6.75 -2.98
C GLN A 88 -9.56 7.30 -2.25
N GLY A 89 -8.86 6.45 -1.50
CA GLY A 89 -7.74 6.87 -0.65
C GLY A 89 -6.56 7.50 -1.39
N CYS A 90 -6.45 7.33 -2.72
CA CYS A 90 -5.47 8.05 -3.54
C CYS A 90 -5.59 9.57 -3.39
N GLN A 91 -6.78 10.11 -3.07
CA GLN A 91 -6.97 11.53 -2.81
C GLN A 91 -6.18 12.05 -1.61
N HIS A 92 -5.85 11.18 -0.65
CA HIS A 92 -5.02 11.47 0.50
C HIS A 92 -3.53 11.24 0.22
N GLN A 93 -3.19 10.46 -0.81
CA GLN A 93 -1.80 10.16 -1.15
C GLN A 93 -1.10 11.41 -1.70
N THR A 94 -0.03 11.83 -1.04
CA THR A 94 0.80 12.97 -1.43
C THR A 94 2.05 12.53 -2.19
N GLU A 95 2.47 11.28 -2.01
CA GLU A 95 3.67 10.74 -2.66
C GLU A 95 3.66 9.22 -2.77
N PHE A 96 4.30 8.72 -3.81
CA PHE A 96 4.91 7.40 -3.86
C PHE A 96 6.41 7.55 -4.10
N ARG A 97 7.24 6.76 -3.42
CA ARG A 97 8.66 6.62 -3.76
C ARG A 97 9.12 5.18 -3.64
N LEU A 98 10.17 4.86 -4.38
CA LEU A 98 10.88 3.58 -4.31
C LEU A 98 12.34 3.86 -3.97
N ASP A 99 12.69 3.77 -2.69
CA ASP A 99 14.07 3.95 -2.20
C ASP A 99 14.28 3.48 -0.73
N PRO A 100 14.98 2.36 -0.48
CA PRO A 100 15.17 1.25 -1.43
C PRO A 100 13.87 0.48 -1.69
N PHE A 101 12.88 0.62 -0.80
CA PHE A 101 11.61 -0.09 -0.81
C PHE A 101 10.43 0.83 -1.19
N PRO A 102 9.28 0.28 -1.61
CA PRO A 102 8.06 1.04 -1.83
C PRO A 102 7.62 1.79 -0.56
N VAL A 103 7.36 3.08 -0.70
CA VAL A 103 6.82 3.93 0.36
C VAL A 103 5.69 4.79 -0.19
N PHE A 104 4.59 4.82 0.56
CA PHE A 104 3.38 5.58 0.28
C PHE A 104 3.21 6.63 1.38
N THR A 105 3.11 7.90 0.99
CA THR A 105 2.86 8.98 1.96
C THR A 105 1.45 9.51 1.75
N TYR A 106 0.69 9.60 2.83
CA TYR A 106 -0.66 10.15 2.88
C TYR A 106 -0.70 11.36 3.81
N GLU A 107 -1.54 12.33 3.47
CA GLU A 107 -1.81 13.49 4.32
C GLU A 107 -3.31 13.61 4.58
N VAL A 108 -3.69 13.62 5.86
CA VAL A 108 -5.08 13.73 6.32
C VAL A 108 -5.12 14.64 7.53
N GLU A 109 -5.82 15.77 7.40
CA GLU A 109 -6.04 16.73 8.51
C GLU A 109 -4.75 17.15 9.25
N GLY A 110 -3.66 17.36 8.49
CA GLY A 110 -2.36 17.76 9.04
C GLY A 110 -1.54 16.63 9.66
N LEU A 111 -2.03 15.39 9.61
CA LEU A 111 -1.24 14.19 9.90
C LEU A 111 -0.63 13.65 8.61
N GLU A 112 0.63 13.27 8.69
CA GLU A 112 1.35 12.54 7.66
C GLU A 112 1.48 11.08 8.07
N ILE A 113 1.07 10.17 7.17
CA ILE A 113 1.21 8.73 7.35
C ILE A 113 2.12 8.22 6.26
N GLU A 114 3.23 7.64 6.66
CA GLU A 114 4.14 6.94 5.78
C GLU A 114 3.95 5.44 5.97
N VAL A 115 3.63 4.74 4.88
CA VAL A 115 3.52 3.28 4.84
C VAL A 115 4.66 2.77 3.97
N SER A 116 5.60 2.01 4.55
CA SER A 116 6.65 1.34 3.79
C SER A 116 6.41 -0.17 3.77
N LEU A 117 6.81 -0.82 2.68
CA LEU A 117 6.63 -2.25 2.51
C LEU A 117 7.92 -2.86 2.00
N PHE A 118 8.38 -3.94 2.64
CA PHE A 118 9.51 -4.73 2.14
C PHE A 118 9.31 -6.21 2.41
N MET A 119 10.10 -7.06 1.75
CA MET A 119 10.10 -8.50 2.02
C MET A 119 11.40 -8.94 2.67
N ILE A 120 11.31 -9.92 3.56
CA ILE A 120 12.49 -10.53 4.16
C ILE A 120 13.16 -11.44 3.13
N HIS A 121 14.44 -11.23 2.89
CA HIS A 121 15.21 -12.07 1.96
C HIS A 121 15.26 -13.51 2.46
N GLY A 122 14.96 -14.48 1.59
CA GLY A 122 14.95 -15.90 1.92
C GLY A 122 13.72 -16.39 2.67
N GLU A 123 12.69 -15.55 2.84
CA GLU A 123 11.46 -15.92 3.56
C GLU A 123 10.19 -15.48 2.83
N ASN A 124 9.11 -16.26 2.94
CA ASN A 124 7.79 -15.84 2.48
C ASN A 124 7.12 -14.90 3.50
N THR A 125 7.79 -13.78 3.78
CA THR A 125 7.41 -12.80 4.80
C THR A 125 7.42 -11.40 4.20
N THR A 126 6.29 -10.69 4.32
CA THR A 126 6.17 -9.26 3.98
C THR A 126 6.05 -8.45 5.27
N VAL A 127 6.82 -7.38 5.36
CA VAL A 127 6.77 -6.41 6.47
C VAL A 127 6.16 -5.12 5.95
N ILE A 128 5.20 -4.60 6.69
CA ILE A 128 4.55 -3.33 6.41
C ILE A 128 4.72 -2.47 7.65
N GLN A 129 5.38 -1.33 7.49
CA GLN A 129 5.70 -0.42 8.58
C GLN A 129 4.94 0.88 8.39
N TYR A 130 4.28 1.32 9.47
CA TYR A 130 3.54 2.55 9.54
C TYR A 130 4.30 3.57 10.39
N THR A 131 4.49 4.77 9.86
CA THR A 131 5.01 5.91 10.60
C THR A 131 4.00 7.04 10.55
N LEU A 132 3.51 7.46 11.70
CA LEU A 132 2.59 8.59 11.84
C LEU A 132 3.35 9.83 12.34
N ARG A 133 3.21 10.95 11.66
CA ARG A 133 3.80 12.24 12.04
C ARG A 133 2.74 13.33 12.09
N GLY A 134 2.95 14.32 12.96
CA GLY A 134 2.04 15.45 13.15
C GLY A 134 1.50 15.54 14.58
N LYS A 135 0.74 16.60 14.86
CA LYS A 135 0.04 16.79 16.13
C LYS A 135 -1.45 16.77 15.88
N THR A 136 -2.16 15.86 16.54
CA THR A 136 -3.61 15.92 16.65
C THR A 136 -4.01 16.67 17.93
N GLU A 137 -5.12 17.41 17.90
CA GLU A 137 -5.81 17.87 19.13
C GLU A 137 -6.65 16.76 19.81
N GLY A 138 -6.33 15.49 19.57
CA GLY A 138 -7.01 14.33 20.15
C GLY A 138 -6.27 13.04 19.81
N SER A 139 -6.29 12.04 20.68
CA SER A 139 -5.53 10.79 20.50
C SER A 139 -5.79 10.14 19.13
N ALA A 140 -4.77 10.07 18.27
CA ALA A 140 -4.85 9.28 17.04
C ALA A 140 -4.80 7.80 17.43
N HIS A 141 -5.92 7.09 17.27
CA HIS A 141 -5.95 5.64 17.40
C HIS A 141 -5.84 5.05 16.00
N CYS A 142 -4.74 4.37 15.71
CA CYS A 142 -4.67 3.44 14.58
C CYS A 142 -5.13 2.08 15.11
N PRO A 143 -6.37 1.64 14.88
CA PRO A 143 -6.76 0.28 15.22
C PRO A 143 -6.05 -0.65 14.23
N LEU A 144 -5.02 -1.34 14.70
CA LEU A 144 -4.53 -2.52 13.98
C LEU A 144 -5.67 -3.54 13.93
N PRO A 145 -5.88 -4.23 12.79
CA PRO A 145 -6.86 -5.31 12.72
C PRO A 145 -6.50 -6.36 13.78
N THR A 146 -7.43 -6.59 14.70
CA THR A 146 -7.35 -7.70 15.66
C THR A 146 -7.72 -8.97 14.91
N ALA A 147 -6.86 -9.99 15.03
CA ALA A 147 -7.02 -11.30 14.41
C ALA A 147 -8.21 -12.08 14.98
#